data_AF-K9LRQ0-F1
#
_entry.id   AF-K9LRQ0-F1
#
_cell.length_a   1.000
_cell.length_b   1.000
_cell.length_c   1.000
_cell.angle_alpha   90.00
_cell.angle_beta   90.00
_cell.angle_gamma   90.00
#
_symmetry.space_group_name_H-M   'P 1'
#
loop_
_entity.id
_entity.type
_entity.pdbx_description
1 polymer ?
#
loop_
_entity_poly.entity_id
_entity_poly.type
_entity_poly.pdbx_seq_one_letter_code
_entity_poly.pdbx_strand_id
1 'polypeptide(L)'
;ILYWMTFNEPNIFASYGYATGIFAPGRGSSSKHFDYLCGDSEHKPHIGLVPRRGFFWKLLDCELEGNPGIGPYIVGHNQILAHAATVKLYKSKYEYQNGQIGVTLNTDWYVPNSNHDEDVKAASRALDFSLGWFLHPLVYGDYPKSMKEV
;
A
#
# COMPACT_ATOMS: atom_id res chain seq x y z
N ILE A 1 0.70 -20.74 -21.84
CA ILE A 1 0.10 -20.46 -20.51
C ILE A 1 -1.21 -19.74 -20.77
N LEU A 2 -2.32 -20.26 -20.25
CA LEU A 2 -3.66 -19.73 -20.50
C LEU A 2 -4.21 -18.89 -19.35
N TYR A 3 -3.59 -18.95 -18.18
CA TYR A 3 -4.05 -18.24 -16.99
C TYR A 3 -2.90 -17.43 -16.40
N TRP A 4 -3.11 -16.13 -16.28
CA TRP A 4 -2.12 -15.18 -15.79
C TRP A 4 -2.65 -14.41 -14.59
N MET A 5 -1.80 -14.26 -13.58
CA MET A 5 -2.02 -13.34 -12.47
C MET A 5 -0.94 -12.26 -12.53
N THR A 6 -1.32 -10.98 -12.50
CA THR A 6 -0.35 -9.88 -12.57
C THR A 6 0.31 -9.59 -11.23
N PHE A 7 -0.49 -9.57 -10.16
CA PHE A 7 -0.03 -9.30 -8.80
C PHE A 7 -0.61 -10.34 -7.85
N ASN A 8 0.16 -10.64 -6.81
CA ASN A 8 -0.25 -11.47 -5.69
C ASN A 8 -0.34 -10.60 -4.44
N GLU A 9 -1.52 -10.53 -3.82
CA GLU A 9 -1.75 -9.90 -2.52
C GLU A 9 -1.22 -8.45 -2.45
N PRO A 10 -1.68 -7.57 -3.36
CA PRO A 10 -1.09 -6.25 -3.48
C PRO A 10 -1.28 -5.37 -2.23
N ASN A 11 -2.36 -5.59 -1.47
CA ASN A 11 -2.61 -4.92 -0.19
C ASN A 11 -1.61 -5.32 0.89
N ILE A 12 -1.23 -6.60 0.98
CA ILE A 12 -0.18 -7.08 1.89
C ILE A 12 1.16 -6.50 1.48
N PHE A 13 1.50 -6.53 0.19
CA PHE A 13 2.75 -5.95 -0.30
C PHE A 13 2.87 -4.46 0.04
N ALA A 14 1.82 -3.67 -0.25
CA ALA A 14 1.81 -2.25 0.04
C ALA A 14 1.88 -1.98 1.56
N SER A 15 1.07 -2.66 2.35
CA SER A 15 1.01 -2.44 3.81
C SER A 15 2.31 -2.89 4.50
N TYR A 16 2.82 -4.07 4.18
CA TYR A 16 3.96 -4.64 4.87
C TYR A 16 5.30 -4.13 4.35
N GLY A 17 5.37 -3.75 3.07
CA GLY A 17 6.57 -3.14 2.50
C GLY A 17 6.70 -1.65 2.83
N TYR A 18 5.56 -0.93 2.92
CA TYR A 18 5.54 0.53 2.93
C TYR A 18 4.82 1.19 4.12
N ALA A 19 4.12 0.42 4.97
CA ALA A 19 3.51 0.93 6.22
C ALA A 19 4.25 0.39 7.44
N THR A 20 4.32 -0.93 7.56
CA THR A 20 5.05 -1.57 8.66
C THR A 20 6.54 -1.64 8.33
N GLY A 21 6.91 -2.05 7.12
CA GLY A 21 8.31 -2.21 6.71
C GLY A 21 8.91 -3.57 7.11
N ILE A 22 8.08 -4.56 7.42
CA ILE A 22 8.53 -5.93 7.72
C ILE A 22 8.89 -6.72 6.45
N PHE A 23 8.38 -6.30 5.29
CA PHE A 23 8.76 -6.85 3.98
C PHE A 23 9.69 -5.88 3.25
N ALA A 24 10.51 -6.40 2.33
CA ALA A 24 11.30 -5.56 1.43
C ALA A 24 10.37 -4.60 0.64
N PRO A 25 10.76 -3.34 0.39
CA PRO A 25 12.08 -2.74 0.66
C PRO A 25 12.29 -2.29 2.13
N GLY A 26 11.36 -2.55 3.03
CA GLY A 26 11.48 -2.21 4.44
C GLY A 26 11.30 -0.71 4.69
N ARG A 27 10.34 -0.08 4.01
CA ARG A 27 10.08 1.36 4.09
C ARG A 27 8.85 1.62 4.94
N GLY A 28 8.94 1.42 6.26
CA GLY A 28 7.81 1.64 7.14
C GLY A 28 8.22 1.95 8.57
N SER A 29 7.22 2.09 9.44
CA SER A 29 7.37 2.45 10.86
C SER A 29 8.31 1.55 11.65
N SER A 30 8.46 0.27 11.26
CA SER A 30 9.37 -0.68 11.92
C SER A 30 10.77 -0.76 11.28
N SER A 31 11.07 0.10 10.30
CA SER A 31 12.37 0.08 9.63
C SER A 31 13.43 0.79 10.46
N LYS A 32 14.60 0.16 10.63
CA LYS A 32 15.77 0.79 11.28
C LYS A 32 16.21 2.09 10.57
N HIS A 33 15.86 2.23 9.29
CA HIS A 33 16.11 3.45 8.52
C HIS A 33 15.18 4.60 8.94
N PHE A 34 13.92 4.29 9.27
CA PHE A 34 12.97 5.24 9.85
C PHE A 34 13.43 5.72 11.23
N ASP A 35 13.90 4.84 12.11
CA ASP A 35 14.42 5.21 13.44
C ASP A 35 15.63 6.17 13.36
N TYR A 36 16.57 5.91 12.43
CA TYR A 36 17.78 6.73 12.24
C TYR A 36 17.52 8.10 11.59
N LEU A 37 16.52 8.21 10.72
CA LEU A 37 16.22 9.44 9.94
C LEU A 37 15.14 10.30 10.58
N CYS A 38 14.11 9.69 11.15
CA CYS A 38 12.92 10.37 11.65
C CYS A 38 12.89 10.48 13.18
N GLY A 39 13.72 9.68 13.88
CA GLY A 39 14.13 9.87 15.28
C GLY A 39 13.01 9.90 16.32
N ASP A 40 12.97 8.87 17.17
CA ASP A 40 12.25 8.94 18.43
C ASP A 40 12.86 10.07 19.29
N SER A 41 12.02 10.85 19.95
CA SER A 41 12.42 12.05 20.70
C SER A 41 13.39 11.79 21.88
N GLU A 42 13.69 10.53 22.20
CA GLU A 42 14.53 10.12 23.33
C GLU A 42 15.94 9.63 22.95
N HIS A 43 16.24 9.37 21.67
CA HIS A 43 17.54 8.84 21.24
C HIS A 43 18.15 9.68 20.10
N LYS A 44 18.56 10.91 20.42
CA LYS A 44 19.47 11.66 19.53
C LYS A 44 20.88 11.04 19.64
N PRO A 45 21.47 10.48 18.57
CA PRO A 45 22.86 10.07 18.62
C PRO A 45 23.76 11.31 18.76
N HIS A 46 24.54 11.34 19.84
CA HIS A 46 25.54 12.38 20.13
C HIS A 46 26.79 12.31 19.21
N ILE A 47 26.74 11.60 18.07
CA ILE A 47 27.91 11.41 17.22
C ILE A 47 27.99 12.56 16.20
N GLY A 48 28.74 13.60 16.60
CA GLY A 48 29.01 14.80 15.83
C GLY A 48 29.99 14.60 14.67
N LEU A 49 29.61 13.81 13.65
CA LEU A 49 30.32 13.77 12.36
C LEU A 49 29.34 13.56 11.20
N VAL A 50 28.43 14.52 11.00
CA VAL A 50 27.74 14.68 9.70
C VAL A 50 28.22 16.00 9.11
N PRO A 51 28.78 16.03 7.88
CA PRO A 51 29.29 17.27 7.29
C PRO A 51 28.14 18.26 7.16
N ARG A 52 28.36 19.51 7.58
CA ARG A 52 27.40 20.60 7.41
C ARG A 52 27.09 20.81 5.93
N ARG A 53 25.98 20.25 5.44
CA ARG A 53 25.37 20.58 4.15
C ARG A 53 23.87 20.81 4.33
N GLY A 54 23.51 22.09 4.47
CA GLY A 54 22.22 22.67 4.06
C GLY A 54 20.98 22.36 4.91
N PHE A 55 20.31 23.43 5.36
CA PHE A 55 18.97 23.45 5.98
C PHE A 55 17.85 22.90 5.05
N PHE A 56 18.16 22.65 3.77
CA PHE A 56 17.22 22.18 2.75
C PHE A 56 17.01 20.66 2.72
N TRP A 57 17.88 19.87 3.34
CA TRP A 57 17.81 18.39 3.30
C TRP A 57 17.16 17.77 4.54
N LYS A 58 17.06 18.51 5.65
CA LYS A 58 16.56 17.96 6.92
C LYS A 58 15.02 17.79 6.98
N LEU A 59 14.30 18.41 6.06
CA LEU A 59 12.83 18.31 5.94
C LEU A 59 12.39 17.34 4.84
N LEU A 60 13.26 17.04 3.86
CA LEU A 60 12.88 16.32 2.64
C LEU A 60 13.03 14.79 2.75
N ASP A 61 13.91 14.29 3.62
CA ASP A 61 14.27 12.86 3.65
C ASP A 61 13.25 11.96 4.38
N CYS A 62 12.44 12.49 5.32
CA CYS A 62 11.43 11.70 6.05
C CYS A 62 10.02 11.77 5.42
N GLU A 63 9.68 12.85 4.71
CA GLU A 63 8.34 13.03 4.11
C GLU A 63 8.08 12.12 2.90
N LEU A 64 9.11 11.76 2.12
CA LEU A 64 8.96 11.11 0.82
C LEU A 64 9.42 9.64 0.74
N GLU A 65 10.40 9.21 1.55
CA GLU A 65 10.99 7.86 1.39
C GLU A 65 10.42 6.77 2.33
N GLY A 66 9.48 7.10 3.22
CA GLY A 66 8.97 6.11 4.18
C GLY A 66 7.78 6.56 5.03
N ASN A 67 6.96 7.52 4.59
CA ASN A 67 5.78 7.90 5.35
C ASN A 67 4.75 6.74 5.34
N PRO A 68 4.50 6.07 6.49
CA PRO A 68 3.64 4.90 6.53
C PRO A 68 2.15 5.24 6.31
N GLY A 69 1.76 6.51 6.43
CA GLY A 69 0.41 7.00 6.14
C GLY A 69 0.17 7.31 4.66
N ILE A 70 1.22 7.42 3.83
CA ILE A 70 1.09 7.82 2.41
C ILE A 70 1.67 6.75 1.46
N GLY A 71 2.84 6.20 1.81
CA GLY A 71 3.58 5.23 0.99
C GLY A 71 2.74 4.05 0.50
N PRO A 72 1.95 3.38 1.36
CA PRO A 72 1.11 2.26 0.94
C PRO A 72 0.11 2.64 -0.15
N TYR A 73 -0.51 3.81 -0.06
CA TYR A 73 -1.49 4.29 -1.06
C TYR A 73 -0.85 4.62 -2.40
N ILE A 74 0.34 5.25 -2.40
CA ILE A 74 1.10 5.51 -3.63
C ILE A 74 1.46 4.20 -4.33
N VAL A 75 1.94 3.21 -3.57
CA VAL A 75 2.33 1.90 -4.12
C VAL A 75 1.11 1.15 -4.63
N GLY A 76 0.03 1.09 -3.84
CA GLY A 76 -1.21 0.43 -4.24
C GLY A 76 -1.82 1.04 -5.51
N HIS A 77 -1.82 2.38 -5.61
CA HIS A 77 -2.30 3.07 -6.80
C HIS A 77 -1.50 2.70 -8.06
N ASN A 78 -0.17 2.68 -7.95
CA ASN A 78 0.70 2.28 -9.06
C ASN A 78 0.56 0.80 -9.41
N GLN A 79 0.33 -0.10 -8.44
CA GLN A 79 0.02 -1.51 -8.71
C GLN A 79 -1.28 -1.64 -9.53
N ILE A 80 -2.33 -0.88 -9.19
CA ILE A 80 -3.59 -0.87 -9.95
C ILE A 80 -3.37 -0.36 -11.39
N LEU A 81 -2.63 0.74 -11.56
CA LEU A 81 -2.31 1.28 -12.89
C LEU A 81 -1.49 0.29 -13.72
N ALA A 82 -0.49 -0.35 -13.12
CA ALA A 82 0.34 -1.36 -13.77
C ALA A 82 -0.49 -2.59 -14.19
N HIS A 83 -1.43 -3.02 -13.34
CA HIS A 83 -2.38 -4.08 -13.67
C HIS A 83 -3.24 -3.68 -14.87
N ALA A 84 -3.88 -2.50 -14.83
CA ALA A 84 -4.74 -2.00 -15.90
C ALA A 84 -3.99 -1.88 -17.24
N ALA A 85 -2.76 -1.35 -17.22
CA ALA A 85 -1.91 -1.26 -18.40
C ALA A 85 -1.55 -2.65 -18.97
N THR A 86 -1.23 -3.61 -18.09
CA THR A 86 -0.90 -4.99 -18.47
C THR A 86 -2.12 -5.71 -19.07
N VAL A 87 -3.29 -5.57 -18.46
CA VAL A 87 -4.55 -6.14 -18.99
C VAL A 87 -4.90 -5.52 -20.34
N LYS A 88 -4.75 -4.20 -20.49
CA LYS A 88 -4.96 -3.51 -21.77
C LYS A 88 -4.02 -4.04 -22.85
N LEU A 89 -2.74 -4.25 -22.52
CA LEU A 89 -1.76 -4.84 -23.43
C LEU A 89 -2.08 -6.30 -23.79
N TYR A 90 -2.51 -7.10 -22.80
CA TYR A 90 -2.90 -8.49 -23.02
C TYR A 90 -4.06 -8.59 -24.00
N LYS A 91 -5.12 -7.81 -23.76
CA LYS A 91 -6.29 -7.76 -24.62
C LYS A 91 -6.00 -7.21 -26.02
N SER A 92 -5.03 -6.30 -26.19
CA SER A 92 -4.74 -5.73 -27.51
C SER A 92 -3.78 -6.55 -28.36
N LYS A 93 -2.80 -7.22 -27.73
CA LYS A 93 -1.71 -7.90 -28.46
C LYS A 93 -1.75 -9.42 -28.35
N TYR A 94 -2.30 -9.95 -27.26
CA TYR A 94 -2.22 -11.37 -26.92
C TYR A 94 -3.59 -12.06 -26.84
N GLU A 95 -4.65 -11.41 -27.33
CA GLU A 95 -6.01 -11.96 -27.38
C GLU A 95 -6.08 -13.30 -28.14
N TYR A 96 -5.23 -13.49 -29.16
CA TYR A 96 -5.11 -14.74 -29.91
C TYR A 96 -4.80 -15.97 -29.05
N GLN A 97 -4.27 -15.78 -27.83
CA GLN A 97 -3.96 -16.86 -26.90
C GLN A 97 -5.20 -17.46 -26.23
N ASN A 98 -6.37 -16.79 -26.33
CA ASN A 98 -7.62 -17.20 -25.66
C ASN A 98 -7.43 -17.52 -24.17
N GLY A 99 -6.54 -16.77 -23.49
CA GLY A 99 -6.29 -16.91 -22.07
C GLY A 99 -7.03 -15.89 -21.22
N GLN A 100 -6.94 -16.08 -19.91
CA GLN A 100 -7.51 -15.19 -18.90
C GLN A 100 -6.40 -14.52 -18.11
N ILE A 101 -6.62 -13.25 -17.74
CA ILE A 101 -5.70 -12.46 -16.95
C ILE A 101 -6.45 -11.82 -15.78
N GLY A 102 -5.85 -11.88 -14.59
CA GLY A 102 -6.44 -11.37 -13.36
C GLY A 102 -5.40 -10.92 -12.35
N VAL A 103 -5.86 -10.74 -11.11
CA VAL A 103 -5.06 -10.42 -9.94
C VAL A 103 -5.51 -11.29 -8.78
N THR A 104 -4.57 -11.71 -7.93
CA THR A 104 -4.89 -12.44 -6.70
C THR A 104 -5.01 -11.45 -5.55
N LEU A 105 -6.18 -11.43 -4.89
CA LEU A 105 -6.45 -10.56 -3.74
C LEU A 105 -6.49 -11.40 -2.46
N ASN A 106 -5.86 -10.86 -1.40
CA ASN A 106 -5.95 -11.39 -0.04
C ASN A 106 -7.09 -10.66 0.69
N THR A 107 -7.84 -11.38 1.51
CA THR A 107 -8.85 -10.78 2.39
C THR A 107 -9.21 -11.71 3.53
N ASP A 108 -9.53 -11.12 4.67
CA ASP A 108 -10.18 -11.80 5.78
C ASP A 108 -11.67 -11.43 5.82
N TRP A 109 -12.50 -12.31 6.38
CA TRP A 109 -13.88 -11.96 6.68
C TRP A 109 -13.95 -11.21 8.01
N TYR A 110 -14.65 -10.08 8.03
CA TYR A 110 -14.81 -9.25 9.23
C TYR A 110 -16.22 -9.38 9.79
N VAL A 111 -16.30 -9.62 11.10
CA VAL A 111 -17.57 -9.69 11.85
C VAL A 111 -17.57 -8.56 12.88
N PRO A 112 -18.71 -7.85 13.07
CA PRO A 112 -18.82 -6.81 14.09
C PRO A 112 -18.53 -7.37 15.49
N ASN A 113 -17.83 -6.60 16.31
CA ASN A 113 -17.53 -6.99 17.70
C ASN A 113 -18.79 -6.99 18.59
N SER A 114 -19.75 -6.13 18.30
CA SER A 114 -21.06 -6.08 18.95
C SER A 114 -22.15 -5.63 17.97
N ASN A 115 -23.39 -5.56 18.45
CA ASN A 115 -24.55 -5.08 17.68
C ASN A 115 -24.65 -3.55 17.64
N HIS A 116 -23.66 -2.81 18.18
CA HIS A 116 -23.63 -1.36 18.03
C HIS A 116 -23.35 -0.97 16.57
N ASP A 117 -24.06 0.05 16.07
CA ASP A 117 -23.90 0.56 14.71
C ASP A 117 -22.44 0.92 14.37
N GLU A 118 -21.66 1.36 15.36
CA GLU A 118 -20.25 1.68 15.22
C GLU A 118 -19.41 0.46 14.83
N ASP A 119 -19.65 -0.68 15.48
CA ASP A 119 -18.94 -1.93 15.22
C ASP A 119 -19.36 -2.54 13.87
N VAL A 120 -20.63 -2.40 13.51
CA VAL A 120 -21.14 -2.80 12.18
C VAL A 120 -20.47 -1.99 11.08
N LYS A 121 -20.39 -0.67 11.25
CA LYS A 121 -19.69 0.21 10.31
C LYS A 121 -18.19 -0.06 10.31
N ALA A 122 -17.58 -0.36 11.46
CA ALA A 122 -16.16 -0.69 11.55
C ALA A 122 -15.82 -1.98 10.81
N ALA A 123 -16.64 -3.03 10.94
CA ALA A 123 -16.46 -4.29 10.19
C ALA A 123 -16.56 -4.05 8.67
N SER A 124 -17.55 -3.25 8.22
CA SER A 124 -17.67 -2.87 6.80
C SER A 124 -16.45 -2.10 6.31
N ARG A 125 -15.95 -1.12 7.08
CA ARG A 125 -14.73 -0.38 6.73
C ARG A 125 -13.51 -1.30 6.69
N ALA A 126 -13.36 -2.22 7.64
CA ALA A 126 -12.24 -3.16 7.63
C ALA A 126 -12.22 -4.01 6.35
N LEU A 127 -13.38 -4.44 5.87
CA LEU A 127 -13.49 -5.14 4.59
C LEU A 127 -13.14 -4.25 3.40
N ASP A 128 -13.56 -2.98 3.41
CA ASP A 128 -13.19 -2.01 2.37
C ASP A 128 -11.68 -1.79 2.32
N PHE A 129 -11.01 -1.66 3.47
CA PHE A 129 -9.56 -1.48 3.54
C PHE A 129 -8.77 -2.75 3.22
N SER A 130 -9.35 -3.93 3.47
CA SER A 130 -8.72 -5.23 3.18
C SER A 130 -8.88 -5.62 1.71
N LEU A 131 -10.12 -5.71 1.22
CA LEU A 131 -10.47 -6.17 -0.12
C LEU A 131 -10.81 -5.00 -1.06
N GLY A 132 -11.66 -4.08 -0.58
CA GLY A 132 -12.23 -2.99 -1.38
C GLY A 132 -11.16 -2.08 -1.99
N TRP A 133 -10.03 -1.89 -1.30
CA TRP A 133 -8.91 -1.06 -1.73
C TRP A 133 -8.43 -1.41 -3.15
N PHE A 134 -8.35 -2.70 -3.48
CA PHE A 134 -7.95 -3.16 -4.82
C PHE A 134 -9.14 -3.65 -5.65
N LEU A 135 -10.15 -4.27 -5.04
CA LEU A 135 -11.28 -4.80 -5.80
C LEU A 135 -12.14 -3.69 -6.41
N HIS A 136 -12.43 -2.62 -5.65
CA HIS A 136 -13.36 -1.59 -6.08
C HIS A 136 -12.83 -0.79 -7.29
N PRO A 137 -11.55 -0.39 -7.36
CA PRO A 137 -10.99 0.23 -8.58
C PRO A 137 -11.02 -0.69 -9.81
N LEU A 138 -10.87 -2.00 -9.63
CA LEU A 138 -10.86 -2.95 -10.74
C LEU A 138 -12.25 -3.20 -11.33
N VAL A 139 -13.28 -3.12 -10.49
CA VAL A 139 -14.68 -3.32 -10.90
C VAL A 139 -15.34 -2.03 -11.33
N TYR A 140 -15.15 -0.95 -10.56
CA TYR A 140 -15.88 0.31 -10.72
C TYR A 140 -15.02 1.49 -11.16
N GLY A 141 -13.68 1.35 -11.19
CA GLY A 141 -12.77 2.42 -11.63
C GLY A 141 -12.46 3.49 -10.57
N ASP A 142 -12.92 3.32 -9.33
CA ASP A 142 -12.70 4.28 -8.23
C ASP A 142 -12.50 3.53 -6.90
N TYR A 143 -11.96 4.19 -5.87
CA TYR A 143 -11.78 3.62 -4.53
C TYR A 143 -13.08 3.65 -3.72
N PRO A 144 -13.22 2.78 -2.69
CA PRO A 144 -14.35 2.84 -1.76
C PRO A 144 -14.45 4.22 -1.10
N LYS A 145 -15.68 4.71 -0.88
CA LYS A 145 -15.91 6.01 -0.23
C LYS A 145 -15.28 6.10 1.16
N SER A 146 -15.43 5.03 1.94
CA SER A 146 -14.85 4.89 3.27
C SER A 146 -13.34 5.10 3.33
N MET A 147 -12.61 4.85 2.23
CA MET A 147 -11.17 5.08 2.15
C MET A 147 -10.80 6.51 1.73
N LYS A 148 -11.68 7.18 0.98
CA LYS A 148 -11.46 8.56 0.52
C LYS A 148 -11.82 9.61 1.57
N GLU A 149 -12.66 9.22 2.53
CA GLU A 149 -13.19 10.09 3.59
C GLU A 149 -12.41 9.95 4.91
N VAL A 150 -11.23 9.32 4.91
CA VAL A 150 -10.35 9.15 6.08
C VAL A 150 -9.56 10.42 6.39
#